data_AF-A0A6G4QXF2-F1
#
_entry.id   AF-A0A6G4QXF2-F1
#
_cell.length_a   1.000
_cell.length_b   1.000
_cell.length_c   1.000
_cell.angle_alpha   90.00
_cell.angle_beta   90.00
_cell.angle_gamma   90.00
#
_symmetry.space_group_name_H-M   'P 1'
#
loop_
_entity.id
_entity.type
_entity.pdbx_description
1 polymer ?
#
loop_
_entity_poly.entity_id
_entity_poly.type
_entity_poly.pdbx_seq_one_letter_code
_entity_poly.pdbx_strand_id
1 'polypeptide(L)'
;MSLTEIARFADLVEAQVAASRLRAEGMQVLVQNEHWGASDYLMTIAMGGFRLWTPDADAEEARRLIADLRGGEPAADADRPGPAASTAKAGAALALAATFGPTAGLLLGGKGRGGWMRAVAIGVAGLCLAVGLAAWTAFLLG
;
A
#
# COMPACT_ATOMS: atom_id res chain seq x y z
N MET A 1 12.60 14.21 28.91
CA MET A 1 11.30 14.03 28.23
C MET A 1 11.48 12.97 27.18
N SER A 2 11.20 11.71 27.54
CA SER A 2 11.21 10.57 26.63
C SER A 2 9.84 10.45 25.95
N LEU A 3 9.86 9.94 24.72
CA LEU A 3 8.68 9.66 23.93
C LEU A 3 8.55 8.15 23.80
N THR A 4 7.32 7.65 23.91
CA THR A 4 7.00 6.23 23.76
C THR A 4 6.07 6.03 22.56
N GLU A 5 6.37 5.02 21.73
CA GLU A 5 5.48 4.58 20.64
C GLU A 5 4.22 3.93 21.25
N ILE A 6 3.05 4.43 20.85
CA ILE A 6 1.76 3.95 21.37
C ILE A 6 0.98 3.13 20.35
N ALA A 7 1.15 3.42 19.06
CA ALA A 7 0.46 2.72 17.98
C ALA A 7 1.14 2.93 16.62
N ARG A 8 0.80 2.04 15.69
CA ARG A 8 1.22 2.08 14.30
C ARG A 8 0.02 1.90 13.38
N PHE A 9 0.03 2.61 12.26
CA PHE A 9 -1.01 2.58 11.22
C PHE A 9 -0.39 2.43 9.84
N ALA A 10 -1.05 1.70 8.96
CA ALA A 10 -0.65 1.56 7.56
C ALA A 10 -1.08 2.76 6.70
N ASP A 11 -2.16 3.43 7.11
CA ASP A 11 -2.75 4.56 6.41
C ASP A 11 -2.57 5.87 7.20
N LEU A 12 -2.29 6.95 6.47
CA LEU A 12 -2.06 8.27 7.08
C LEU A 12 -3.35 8.88 7.62
N VAL A 13 -4.48 8.65 6.94
CA VAL A 13 -5.76 9.22 7.37
C VAL A 13 -6.15 8.60 8.71
N GLU A 14 -6.05 7.27 8.84
CA GLU A 14 -6.28 6.59 10.12
C GLU A 14 -5.35 7.10 11.24
N ALA A 15 -4.06 7.28 10.94
CA ALA A 15 -3.09 7.81 11.89
C ALA A 15 -3.48 9.22 12.39
N GLN A 16 -3.91 10.10 11.48
CA GLN A 16 -4.32 11.46 11.81
C GLN A 16 -5.66 11.51 12.55
N VAL A 17 -6.59 10.60 12.25
CA VAL A 17 -7.85 10.46 13.02
C VAL A 17 -7.53 10.06 14.46
N ALA A 18 -6.69 9.04 14.67
CA ALA A 18 -6.28 8.62 16.01
C ALA A 18 -5.54 9.74 16.76
N ALA A 19 -4.60 10.42 16.09
CA ALA A 19 -3.87 11.54 16.68
C ALA A 19 -4.79 12.71 17.05
N SER A 20 -5.78 13.02 16.20
CA SER A 20 -6.76 14.08 16.48
C SER A 20 -7.63 13.75 17.69
N ARG A 21 -8.02 12.48 17.86
CA ARG A 21 -8.77 12.05 19.04
C ARG A 21 -7.96 12.22 20.32
N LEU A 22 -6.70 11.80 20.33
CA LEU A 22 -5.81 11.96 21.49
C LEU A 22 -5.54 13.44 21.81
N ARG A 23 -5.34 14.28 20.78
CA ARG A 23 -5.20 15.73 20.96
C ARG A 23 -6.47 16.37 21.53
N ALA A 24 -7.65 15.86 21.20
CA ALA A 24 -8.91 16.32 21.77
C ALA A 24 -9.01 16.04 23.29
N GLU A 25 -8.30 15.03 23.79
CA GLU A 25 -8.15 14.74 25.24
C GLU A 25 -7.00 15.54 25.88
N GLY A 26 -6.35 16.46 25.13
CA GLY A 26 -5.27 17.31 25.62
C GLY A 26 -3.87 16.69 25.55
N MET A 27 -3.72 15.49 24.97
CA MET A 27 -2.41 14.82 24.88
C MET A 27 -1.55 15.39 23.76
N GLN A 28 -0.23 15.44 23.99
CA GLN A 28 0.73 15.75 22.94
C GLN A 28 1.05 14.48 22.13
N VAL A 29 0.80 14.54 20.82
CA VAL A 29 0.99 13.40 19.91
C VAL A 29 1.80 13.81 18.68
N LEU A 30 2.90 13.10 18.48
CA LEU A 30 3.73 13.17 17.28
C LEU A 30 3.33 12.02 16.33
N VAL A 31 3.05 12.36 15.08
CA VAL A 31 2.86 11.39 13.99
C VAL A 31 4.15 11.31 13.19
N GLN A 32 4.91 10.23 13.38
CA GLN A 32 6.14 10.03 12.65
C GLN A 32 5.86 9.64 11.20
N ASN A 33 6.72 10.08 10.29
CA ASN A 33 6.73 9.77 8.86
C ASN A 33 5.61 10.43 8.02
N GLU A 34 4.86 11.38 8.58
CA GLU A 34 3.72 11.99 7.89
C GLU A 34 4.09 12.67 6.56
N HIS A 35 5.21 13.39 6.49
CA HIS A 35 5.60 14.11 5.27
C HIS A 35 6.10 13.20 4.14
N TRP A 36 7.02 12.29 4.47
CA TRP A 36 7.61 11.37 3.50
C TRP A 36 6.62 10.29 3.07
N GLY A 37 5.86 9.75 4.02
CA GLY A 37 4.85 8.73 3.72
C GLY A 37 3.66 9.27 2.93
N ALA A 38 3.27 10.54 3.14
CA ALA A 38 2.24 11.17 2.30
C ALA A 38 2.67 11.36 0.84
N SER A 39 3.97 11.56 0.60
CA SER A 39 4.50 11.91 -0.72
C SER A 39 4.85 10.68 -1.55
N ASP A 40 5.32 9.61 -0.91
CA ASP A 40 5.73 8.37 -1.57
C ASP A 40 5.20 7.14 -0.82
N TYR A 41 4.34 6.39 -1.51
CA TYR A 41 3.76 5.15 -1.00
C TYR A 41 4.80 4.06 -0.73
N LEU A 42 5.83 3.93 -1.58
CA LEU A 42 6.91 2.97 -1.35
C LEU A 42 7.70 3.34 -0.09
N MET A 43 7.87 4.63 0.17
CA MET A 43 8.50 5.12 1.39
C MET A 43 7.65 4.79 2.63
N THR A 44 6.32 4.86 2.53
CA THR A 44 5.42 4.39 3.61
C THR A 44 5.67 2.92 3.95
N ILE A 45 5.79 2.05 2.94
CA ILE A 45 6.09 0.63 3.15
C ILE A 45 7.48 0.46 3.77
N ALA A 46 8.50 1.13 3.23
CA ALA A 46 9.89 1.01 3.69
C ALA A 46 10.07 1.44 5.16
N MET A 47 9.36 2.48 5.59
CA MET A 47 9.38 2.96 6.97
C MET A 47 8.48 2.14 7.91
N GLY A 48 7.70 1.21 7.37
CA GLY A 48 6.77 0.39 8.13
C GLY A 48 5.54 1.15 8.63
N GLY A 49 5.08 2.15 7.88
CA GLY A 49 3.88 2.93 8.18
C GLY A 49 4.10 4.17 9.05
N PHE A 50 3.01 4.64 9.66
CA PHE A 50 2.94 5.85 10.49
C PHE A 50 2.89 5.45 11.96
N ARG A 51 3.81 6.00 12.77
CA ARG A 51 3.91 5.71 14.20
C ARG A 51 3.41 6.90 15.01
N LEU A 52 2.59 6.64 16.02
CA LEU A 52 2.16 7.63 16.99
C LEU A 52 3.04 7.55 18.23
N TRP A 53 3.51 8.71 18.68
CA TRP A 53 4.35 8.87 19.86
C TRP A 53 3.75 9.90 20.79
N THR A 54 3.90 9.67 22.09
CA THR A 54 3.43 10.58 23.14
C THR A 54 4.45 10.60 24.30
N PRO A 55 4.47 11.62 25.18
CA PRO A 55 5.29 11.60 26.38
C PRO A 55 5.01 10.35 27.22
N ASP A 56 6.06 9.78 27.83
CA ASP A 56 5.93 8.53 28.61
C ASP A 56 4.86 8.58 29.70
N ALA A 57 4.61 9.77 30.26
CA ALA A 57 3.58 9.99 31.28
C ALA A 57 2.16 9.65 30.77
N ASP A 58 1.90 9.86 29.47
CA ASP A 58 0.58 9.74 28.87
C ASP A 58 0.43 8.42 28.08
N ALA A 59 1.50 7.63 27.97
CA ALA A 59 1.57 6.48 27.06
C ALA A 59 0.51 5.40 27.35
N GLU A 60 0.28 5.09 28.63
CA GLU A 60 -0.70 4.07 29.01
C GLU A 60 -2.14 4.51 28.76
N GLU A 61 -2.46 5.77 29.05
CA GLU A 61 -3.79 6.32 28.80
C GLU A 61 -4.06 6.42 27.29
N ALA A 62 -3.07 6.90 26.52
CA ALA A 62 -3.17 6.98 25.08
C ALA A 62 -3.37 5.60 24.42
N ARG A 63 -2.68 4.55 24.90
CA ARG A 63 -2.89 3.17 24.43
C ARG A 63 -4.32 2.70 24.68
N ARG A 64 -4.88 2.98 25.87
CA ARG A 64 -6.27 2.61 26.21
C ARG A 64 -7.27 3.28 25.29
N LEU A 65 -7.14 4.60 25.10
CA LEU A 65 -8.01 5.35 24.18
C LEU A 65 -7.92 4.83 22.74
N ILE A 66 -6.72 4.48 22.24
CA ILE A 66 -6.57 3.88 20.91
C ILE A 66 -7.23 2.50 20.84
N ALA A 67 -7.12 1.67 21.88
CA ALA A 67 -7.75 0.36 21.92
C ALA A 67 -9.27 0.46 21.88
N ASP A 68 -9.84 1.42 22.61
CA ASP A 68 -11.28 1.70 22.62
C ASP A 68 -11.76 2.14 21.23
N LEU A 69 -10.98 3.00 20.53
CA LEU A 69 -11.27 3.39 19.15
C LEU A 69 -11.27 2.23 18.16
N ARG A 70 -10.43 1.21 18.40
CA ARG A 70 -10.33 0.00 17.56
C ARG A 70 -11.41 -1.04 17.89
N GLY A 71 -12.27 -0.77 18.88
CA GLY A 71 -13.37 -1.68 19.25
C GLY A 71 -12.96 -2.90 20.06
N GLY A 72 -11.79 -2.86 20.72
CA GLY A 72 -11.34 -3.92 21.64
C GLY A 72 -10.73 -5.17 20.99
N GLU A 73 -10.73 -5.28 19.66
CA GLU A 73 -10.03 -6.37 18.98
C GLU A 73 -8.53 -6.01 18.90
N PRO A 74 -7.60 -6.84 19.42
CA PRO A 74 -6.17 -6.61 19.23
C PRO A 74 -5.88 -6.52 17.73
N ALA A 75 -5.01 -5.59 17.36
CA ALA A 75 -4.58 -5.43 15.97
C ALA A 75 -4.09 -6.80 15.49
N ALA A 76 -4.85 -7.42 14.58
CA ALA A 76 -4.39 -8.59 13.86
C ALA A 76 -3.02 -8.21 13.29
N ASP A 77 -1.97 -8.93 13.70
CA ASP A 77 -0.65 -8.79 13.12
C ASP A 77 -0.83 -8.75 11.62
N ALA A 78 -0.63 -7.57 11.03
CA ALA A 78 -0.91 -7.33 9.63
C ALA A 78 -0.09 -8.37 8.86
N ASP A 79 -0.85 -9.29 8.26
CA ASP A 79 -0.42 -10.52 7.64
C ASP A 79 0.91 -10.29 6.92
N ARG A 80 1.99 -10.83 7.48
CA ARG A 80 3.32 -10.77 6.85
C ARG A 80 3.13 -11.43 5.48
N PRO A 81 3.33 -10.72 4.34
CA PRO A 81 3.05 -11.33 3.05
C PRO A 81 3.94 -12.56 2.89
N GLY A 82 3.34 -13.74 3.00
CA GLY A 82 4.03 -15.01 2.86
C GLY A 82 4.54 -15.15 1.43
N PRO A 83 5.82 -15.50 1.22
CA PRO A 83 6.32 -15.73 -0.13
C PRO A 83 5.82 -17.08 -0.63
N ALA A 84 4.70 -17.06 -1.36
CA ALA A 84 4.31 -18.16 -2.24
C ALA A 84 3.58 -17.62 -3.47
N ALA A 85 4.26 -16.75 -4.23
CA ALA A 85 3.91 -16.61 -5.63
C ALA A 85 4.17 -17.97 -6.30
N SER A 86 3.13 -18.63 -6.81
CA SER A 86 3.33 -19.86 -7.58
C SER A 86 4.29 -19.55 -8.74
N THR A 87 5.23 -20.46 -9.02
CA THR A 87 6.23 -20.31 -10.09
C THR A 87 5.62 -19.94 -11.43
N ALA A 88 4.39 -20.41 -11.69
CA ALA A 88 3.59 -20.02 -12.85
C ALA A 88 3.18 -18.52 -12.85
N LYS A 89 2.77 -17.97 -11.69
CA LYS A 89 2.43 -16.55 -11.57
C LYS A 89 3.67 -15.65 -11.65
N ALA A 90 4.79 -16.11 -11.08
CA ALA A 90 6.07 -15.43 -11.21
C ALA A 90 6.54 -15.38 -12.68
N GLY A 91 6.42 -16.49 -13.42
CA GLY A 91 6.74 -16.54 -14.85
C GLY A 91 5.87 -15.61 -15.70
N ALA A 92 4.56 -15.58 -15.45
CA ALA A 92 3.64 -14.69 -16.16
C ALA A 92 3.90 -13.21 -15.87
N ALA A 93 4.20 -12.85 -14.60
CA ALA A 93 4.54 -11.48 -14.22
C ALA A 93 5.84 -11.00 -14.89
N LEU A 94 6.83 -11.89 -15.04
CA LEU A 94 8.12 -11.57 -15.65
C LEU A 94 8.01 -11.41 -17.18
N ALA A 95 7.21 -12.26 -17.84
CA ALA A 95 6.92 -12.12 -19.26
C ALA A 95 6.19 -10.79 -19.57
N LEU A 96 5.19 -10.43 -18.76
CA LEU A 96 4.47 -9.17 -18.94
C LEU A 96 5.33 -7.94 -18.63
N ALA A 97 6.20 -8.02 -17.62
CA ALA A 97 7.16 -6.95 -17.32
C ALA A 97 8.16 -6.73 -18.46
N ALA A 98 8.61 -7.81 -19.11
CA ALA A 98 9.54 -7.73 -20.24
C ALA A 98 8.91 -7.14 -21.50
N THR A 99 7.62 -7.38 -21.75
CA THR A 99 6.94 -6.91 -22.97
C THR A 99 6.28 -5.55 -22.82
N PHE A 100 5.70 -5.25 -21.64
CA PHE A 100 4.87 -4.06 -21.42
C PHE A 100 5.40 -3.15 -20.31
N GLY A 101 6.58 -3.45 -19.76
CA GLY A 101 7.24 -2.67 -18.73
C GLY A 101 6.85 -3.07 -17.29
N PRO A 102 7.60 -2.59 -16.28
CA PRO A 102 7.53 -3.08 -14.89
C PRO A 102 6.14 -2.94 -14.24
N THR A 103 5.37 -1.94 -14.67
CA THR A 103 4.01 -1.67 -14.17
C THR A 103 3.01 -2.76 -14.57
N ALA A 104 3.21 -3.43 -15.71
CA ALA A 104 2.33 -4.50 -16.18
C ALA A 104 2.45 -5.78 -15.34
N GLY A 105 3.65 -6.09 -14.84
CA GLY A 105 3.87 -7.23 -13.95
C GLY A 105 3.19 -7.08 -12.58
N LEU A 106 3.14 -5.86 -12.06
CA LEU A 106 2.51 -5.52 -10.78
C LEU A 106 0.97 -5.68 -10.80
N LEU A 107 0.33 -5.57 -11.97
CA LEU A 107 -1.13 -5.72 -12.11
C LEU A 107 -1.64 -7.14 -11.82
N LEU A 108 -0.79 -8.17 -11.92
CA LEU A 108 -1.19 -9.54 -11.57
C LEU A 108 -1.03 -9.88 -10.08
N GLY A 109 -0.28 -9.08 -9.32
CA GLY A 109 -0.06 -9.29 -7.89
C GLY A 109 -1.17 -8.77 -6.99
N GLY A 110 -1.98 -7.82 -7.47
CA GLY A 110 -2.99 -7.14 -6.65
C GLY A 110 -4.31 -7.89 -6.53
N LYS A 111 -4.52 -8.63 -5.44
CA LYS A 111 -5.83 -9.18 -5.06
C LYS A 111 -6.69 -8.07 -4.43
N GLY A 112 -7.25 -7.20 -5.28
CA GLY A 112 -8.36 -6.33 -4.88
C GLY A 112 -8.23 -4.89 -5.34
N ARG A 113 -8.63 -4.60 -6.58
CA ARG A 113 -9.35 -3.36 -6.93
C ARG A 113 -9.83 -3.40 -8.39
N GLY A 114 -11.14 -3.39 -8.57
CA GLY A 114 -11.88 -3.01 -9.79
C GLY A 114 -11.72 -3.93 -11.02
N GLY A 115 -12.67 -4.85 -11.24
CA GLY A 115 -12.74 -5.67 -12.47
C GLY A 115 -12.79 -4.85 -13.78
N TRP A 116 -13.17 -3.57 -13.73
CA TRP A 116 -13.17 -2.66 -14.88
C TRP A 116 -11.76 -2.39 -15.43
N MET A 117 -10.75 -2.22 -14.58
CA MET A 117 -9.38 -1.94 -15.04
C MET A 117 -8.73 -3.15 -15.73
N ARG A 118 -9.17 -4.38 -15.40
CA ARG A 118 -8.77 -5.60 -16.11
C ARG A 118 -9.28 -5.62 -17.55
N ALA A 119 -10.52 -5.22 -17.77
CA ALA A 119 -11.09 -5.15 -19.11
C ALA A 119 -10.38 -4.09 -19.98
N VAL A 120 -10.04 -2.94 -19.38
CA VAL A 120 -9.28 -1.88 -20.07
C VAL A 120 -7.88 -2.37 -20.44
N ALA A 121 -7.17 -3.03 -19.52
CA ALA A 121 -5.83 -3.57 -19.79
C ALA A 121 -5.84 -4.63 -20.90
N ILE A 122 -6.84 -5.52 -20.92
CA ILE A 122 -7.00 -6.53 -21.99
C ILE A 122 -7.28 -5.85 -23.33
N GLY A 123 -8.13 -4.82 -23.35
CA GLY A 123 -8.45 -4.06 -24.57
C GLY A 123 -7.22 -3.37 -25.17
N VAL A 124 -6.42 -2.71 -24.33
CA VAL A 124 -5.20 -2.01 -24.77
C VAL A 124 -4.15 -3.01 -25.29
N ALA A 125 -3.94 -4.14 -24.59
CA ALA A 125 -3.01 -5.17 -25.04
C ALA A 125 -3.43 -5.79 -26.38
N GLY A 126 -4.73 -6.04 -26.58
CA GLY A 126 -5.28 -6.52 -27.84
C GLY A 126 -5.08 -5.53 -28.99
N LEU A 127 -5.28 -4.23 -28.74
CA LEU A 127 -5.06 -3.18 -29.73
C LEU A 127 -3.57 -3.07 -30.12
N CYS A 128 -2.65 -3.14 -29.16
CA CYS A 128 -1.22 -3.13 -29.45
C CYS A 128 -0.78 -4.33 -30.29
N LEU A 129 -1.29 -5.53 -30.02
CA LEU A 129 -0.99 -6.72 -30.83
C LEU A 129 -1.55 -6.60 -32.25
N ALA A 130 -2.76 -6.08 -32.41
CA ALA A 130 -3.37 -5.87 -33.73
C ALA A 130 -2.58 -4.84 -34.57
N VAL A 131 -2.16 -3.74 -33.97
CA VAL A 131 -1.34 -2.71 -34.64
C VAL A 131 0.05 -3.26 -34.99
N GLY A 132 0.67 -4.02 -34.09
CA GLY A 132 1.96 -4.66 -34.35
C GLY A 132 1.90 -5.67 -35.49
N LEU A 133 0.85 -6.52 -35.52
CA LEU A 133 0.62 -7.47 -36.61
C LEU A 133 0.36 -6.77 -37.95
N ALA A 134 -0.46 -5.71 -37.97
CA ALA A 134 -0.73 -4.94 -39.17
C ALA A 134 0.55 -4.30 -39.73
N ALA A 135 1.37 -3.68 -38.87
CA ALA A 135 2.65 -3.10 -39.26
C ALA A 135 3.63 -4.16 -39.80
N TRP A 136 3.67 -5.34 -39.18
CA TRP A 136 4.52 -6.45 -39.63
C TRP A 136 4.08 -7.00 -41.00
N THR A 137 2.76 -7.16 -41.22
CA THR A 137 2.24 -7.59 -42.53
C THR A 137 2.49 -6.56 -43.63
N ALA A 138 2.41 -5.26 -43.32
CA ALA A 138 2.71 -4.20 -44.26
C ALA A 138 4.21 -4.18 -44.64
N PHE A 139 5.10 -4.51 -43.70
CA PHE A 139 6.54 -4.60 -43.96
C PHE A 139 6.95 -5.83 -44.77
N LEU A 140 6.18 -6.92 -44.72
CA LEU A 140 6.47 -8.14 -45.49
C LEU A 140 5.94 -8.12 -46.92
N LEU A 141 4.91 -7.31 -47.20
CA LEU A 141 4.27 -7.21 -48.51
C LEU A 141 4.61 -5.94 -49.30
N GLY A 142 5.39 -5.01 -48.72
CA GLY A 142 5.89 -3.80 -49.38
C GLY A 142 7.37 -3.90 -49.69
#